data_AF-A0A520K1Y2-F1
#
_entry.id   AF-A0A520K1Y2-F1
#
_cell.length_a   1.000
_cell.length_b   1.000
_cell.length_c   1.000
_cell.angle_alpha   90.00
_cell.angle_beta   90.00
_cell.angle_gamma   90.00
#
_symmetry.space_group_name_H-M   'P 1'
#
loop_
_entity.id
_entity.type
_entity.pdbx_description
1 polymer ?
#
loop_
_entity_poly.entity_id
_entity_poly.type
_entity_poly.pdbx_seq_one_letter_code
_entity_poly.pdbx_strand_id
1 'polypeptide(L)'
;MGGAIKPVVSACIAKEIVGNVIFEGRKSGEDINLLQTAIWSLFREPYVKTTFTPLDFDKIVLREVKSRAENIALAKALRIEPKDAPIVTLAHYYAVPLVTTDVKSLLDIKEHIYELIDLGIITVDEFLDAL
;
A
#
# COMPACT_ATOMS: atom_id res chain seq x y z
N MET A 1 -15.61 16.86 15.86
CA MET A 1 -14.48 17.35 15.04
C MET A 1 -14.01 16.18 14.18
N GLY A 2 -14.73 15.88 13.11
CA GLY A 2 -14.45 14.71 12.26
C GLY A 2 -13.55 15.10 11.11
N GLY A 3 -12.23 15.05 11.32
CA GLY A 3 -11.32 14.98 10.18
C GLY A 3 -11.54 13.64 9.52
N ALA A 4 -12.19 13.60 8.35
CA ALA A 4 -12.44 12.36 7.64
C ALA A 4 -11.11 11.61 7.45
N ILE A 5 -10.99 10.44 8.07
CA ILE A 5 -9.83 9.56 7.90
C ILE A 5 -9.75 9.23 6.41
N LYS A 6 -8.66 9.62 5.75
CA LYS A 6 -8.46 9.36 4.32
C LYS A 6 -7.44 8.23 4.17
N PRO A 7 -7.78 7.10 3.52
CA PRO A 7 -6.78 6.11 3.17
C PRO A 7 -5.67 6.75 2.34
N VAL A 8 -4.43 6.42 2.68
CA VAL A 8 -3.24 6.87 1.96
C VAL A 8 -2.81 5.77 1.00
N VAL A 9 -2.76 6.09 -0.30
CA VAL A 9 -2.34 5.16 -1.34
C VAL A 9 -1.01 5.63 -1.93
N SER A 10 0.00 4.77 -1.86
CA SER A 10 1.30 5.05 -2.45
C SER A 10 1.43 4.55 -3.88
N ALA A 11 2.48 4.99 -4.57
CA ALA A 11 2.75 4.54 -5.93
C ALA A 11 3.08 3.05 -5.97
N CYS A 12 3.82 2.52 -4.97
CA CYS A 12 4.00 1.09 -4.76
C CYS A 12 2.67 0.32 -4.68
N ILE A 13 1.73 0.75 -3.81
CA ILE A 13 0.42 0.09 -3.66
C ILE A 13 -0.38 0.16 -4.97
N ALA A 14 -0.44 1.34 -5.58
CA ALA A 14 -1.16 1.54 -6.83
C ALA A 14 -0.59 0.69 -7.97
N LYS A 15 0.74 0.53 -8.04
CA LYS A 15 1.39 -0.36 -9.02
C LYS A 15 1.00 -1.82 -8.83
N GLU A 16 0.98 -2.29 -7.59
CA GLU A 16 0.58 -3.67 -7.27
C GLU A 16 -0.88 -3.92 -7.64
N ILE A 17 -1.78 -3.00 -7.27
CA ILE A 17 -3.21 -3.08 -7.62
C ILE A 17 -3.39 -3.11 -9.14
N VAL A 18 -2.78 -2.18 -9.87
CA VAL A 18 -2.89 -2.13 -11.34
C VAL A 18 -2.33 -3.40 -11.97
N GLY A 19 -1.18 -3.91 -11.49
CA GLY A 19 -0.58 -5.15 -11.97
C GLY A 19 -1.49 -6.37 -11.77
N ASN A 20 -2.05 -6.52 -10.57
CA ASN A 20 -2.93 -7.65 -10.21
C ASN A 20 -4.24 -7.61 -11.00
N VAL A 21 -4.85 -6.44 -11.17
CA VAL A 21 -6.11 -6.33 -11.92
C VAL A 21 -5.89 -6.57 -13.42
N ILE A 22 -4.78 -6.10 -14.00
CA ILE A 22 -4.44 -6.41 -15.39
C ILE A 22 -4.23 -7.93 -15.55
N PHE A 23 -3.57 -8.57 -14.59
CA PHE A 23 -3.34 -10.01 -14.62
C PHE A 23 -4.65 -10.81 -14.56
N GLU A 24 -5.51 -10.55 -13.57
CA GLU A 24 -6.78 -11.27 -13.44
C GLU A 24 -7.74 -10.92 -14.58
N GLY A 25 -7.80 -9.65 -15.01
CA GLY A 25 -8.63 -9.24 -16.14
C GLY A 25 -8.26 -9.95 -17.45
N ARG A 26 -6.97 -10.18 -17.69
CA ARG A 26 -6.51 -10.95 -18.87
C ARG A 26 -6.92 -12.42 -18.80
N LYS A 27 -6.92 -12.98 -17.60
CA LYS A 27 -7.29 -14.37 -17.34
C LYS A 27 -8.81 -14.60 -17.47
N SER A 28 -9.62 -13.63 -17.08
CA SER A 28 -11.08 -13.69 -17.18
C SER A 28 -11.65 -13.21 -18.53
N GLY A 29 -10.83 -12.57 -19.37
CA GLY A 29 -11.26 -12.04 -20.66
C GLY A 29 -12.01 -10.70 -20.58
N GLU A 30 -11.83 -9.98 -19.46
CA GLU A 30 -12.45 -8.69 -19.20
C GLU A 30 -11.76 -7.55 -19.97
N ASP A 31 -12.48 -6.44 -20.18
CA ASP A 31 -11.90 -5.24 -20.79
C ASP A 31 -10.89 -4.56 -19.85
N ILE A 32 -9.61 -4.74 -20.17
CA ILE A 32 -8.48 -4.20 -19.42
C ILE A 32 -8.52 -2.67 -19.33
N ASN A 33 -9.00 -1.98 -20.38
CA ASN A 33 -9.06 -0.51 -20.38
C ASN A 33 -10.12 -0.02 -19.41
N LEU A 34 -11.27 -0.71 -19.35
CA LEU A 34 -12.34 -0.41 -18.41
C LEU A 34 -11.88 -0.63 -16.96
N LEU A 35 -11.21 -1.75 -16.69
CA LEU A 35 -10.66 -2.07 -15.37
C LEU A 35 -9.63 -1.05 -14.89
N GLN A 36 -8.69 -0.67 -15.76
CA GLN A 36 -7.71 0.37 -15.45
C GLN A 36 -8.41 1.71 -15.16
N THR A 37 -9.40 2.09 -15.97
CA THR A 37 -10.15 3.34 -15.79
C THR A 37 -10.88 3.36 -14.44
N ALA A 38 -11.46 2.23 -14.02
CA ALA A 38 -12.13 2.12 -12.73
C ALA A 38 -11.14 2.33 -11.56
N ILE A 39 -9.98 1.65 -11.57
CA ILE A 39 -8.95 1.79 -10.54
C ILE A 39 -8.44 3.23 -10.44
N TRP A 40 -8.10 3.84 -11.57
CA TRP A 40 -7.62 5.23 -11.59
C TRP A 40 -8.70 6.22 -11.13
N SER A 41 -9.98 5.88 -11.26
CA SER A 41 -11.07 6.69 -10.73
C SER A 41 -11.13 6.61 -9.20
N LEU A 42 -10.95 5.41 -8.62
CA LEU A 42 -10.86 5.23 -7.16
C LEU A 42 -9.75 6.08 -6.54
N PHE A 43 -8.56 6.13 -7.15
CA PHE A 43 -7.45 6.95 -6.64
C PHE A 43 -7.65 8.46 -6.79
N ARG A 44 -8.64 8.90 -7.59
CA ARG A 44 -8.97 10.33 -7.79
C ARG A 44 -10.11 10.80 -6.88
N GLU A 45 -10.73 9.89 -6.13
CA GLU A 45 -11.81 10.24 -5.22
C GLU A 45 -11.32 11.19 -4.11
N PRO A 46 -12.11 12.20 -3.71
CA PRO A 46 -11.68 13.24 -2.77
C PRO A 46 -11.41 12.71 -1.35
N TYR A 47 -11.87 11.50 -1.05
CA TYR A 47 -11.63 10.80 0.21
C TYR A 47 -10.38 9.93 0.19
N VAL A 48 -9.68 9.76 -0.94
CA VAL A 48 -8.39 9.07 -1.03
C VAL A 48 -7.26 10.09 -1.09
N LYS A 49 -6.18 9.85 -0.33
CA LYS A 49 -4.95 10.65 -0.40
C LYS A 49 -3.87 9.86 -1.12
N THR A 50 -3.47 10.30 -2.31
CA THR A 50 -2.35 9.68 -3.02
C THR A 50 -1.02 10.36 -2.67
N THR A 51 0.07 9.60 -2.66
CA THR A 51 1.45 10.16 -2.56
C THR A 51 2.02 10.57 -3.92
N PHE A 52 1.23 10.38 -4.98
CA PHE A 52 1.59 10.58 -6.38
C PHE A 52 0.45 11.27 -7.13
N THR A 53 0.78 11.80 -8.29
CA THR A 53 -0.15 12.24 -9.32
C THR A 53 -0.10 11.27 -10.51
N PRO A 54 -1.13 11.25 -11.38
CA PRO A 54 -1.06 10.47 -12.60
C PRO A 54 0.15 10.81 -13.50
N LEU A 55 0.69 12.04 -13.41
CA LEU A 55 1.77 12.52 -14.27
C LEU A 55 3.18 12.13 -13.79
N ASP A 56 3.35 11.84 -12.50
CA ASP A 56 4.63 11.48 -11.91
C ASP A 56 4.66 10.06 -11.35
N PHE A 57 3.56 9.30 -11.48
CA PHE A 57 3.41 7.92 -11.03
C PHE A 57 4.65 7.06 -11.36
N ASP A 58 5.04 6.96 -12.63
CA ASP A 58 6.19 6.14 -13.04
C ASP A 58 7.51 6.61 -12.41
N LYS A 59 7.70 7.93 -12.27
CA LYS A 59 8.90 8.51 -11.66
C LYS A 59 8.95 8.20 -10.16
N ILE A 60 7.81 8.28 -9.48
CA ILE A 60 7.69 7.97 -8.04
C ILE A 60 7.92 6.48 -7.81
N VAL A 61 7.29 5.61 -8.61
CA VAL A 61 7.56 4.16 -8.58
C VAL A 61 9.06 3.89 -8.73
N LEU A 62 9.72 4.49 -9.71
CA LEU A 62 11.15 4.27 -9.94
C LEU A 62 12.02 4.79 -8.78
N ARG A 63 11.61 5.89 -8.14
CA ARG A 63 12.30 6.42 -6.96
C ARG A 63 12.16 5.47 -5.77
N GLU A 64 10.95 4.97 -5.51
CA GLU A 64 10.68 4.02 -4.43
C GLU A 64 11.42 2.68 -4.66
N VAL A 65 11.53 2.24 -5.93
CA VAL A 65 12.31 1.05 -6.31
C VAL A 65 13.83 1.29 -6.22
N LYS A 66 14.32 2.51 -6.46
CA LYS A 66 15.76 2.84 -6.37
C LYS A 66 16.31 2.66 -4.95
N SER A 67 15.49 2.84 -3.92
CA SER A 67 15.82 2.54 -2.52
C SER A 67 15.91 1.03 -2.20
N ARG A 68 16.16 0.17 -3.20
CA ARG A 68 16.18 -1.29 -3.05
C ARG A 68 17.10 -1.78 -1.92
N ALA A 69 18.28 -1.17 -1.74
CA ALA A 69 19.20 -1.57 -0.67
C ALA A 69 18.63 -1.29 0.72
N GLU A 70 18.03 -0.11 0.91
CA GLU A 70 17.38 0.31 2.15
C GLU A 70 16.17 -0.57 2.45
N ASN A 71 15.32 -0.81 1.43
CA ASN A 71 14.16 -1.68 1.54
C ASN A 71 14.55 -3.12 1.89
N ILE A 72 15.65 -3.64 1.33
CA ILE A 72 16.16 -4.98 1.67
C ILE A 72 16.69 -5.01 3.11
N ALA A 73 17.40 -3.97 3.56
CA ALA A 73 17.89 -3.89 4.93
C ALA A 73 16.73 -3.83 5.93
N LEU A 74 15.73 -3.00 5.66
CA LEU A 74 14.51 -2.90 6.47
C LEU A 74 13.74 -4.23 6.49
N ALA A 75 13.54 -4.85 5.33
CA ALA A 75 12.85 -6.13 5.23
C ALA A 75 13.52 -7.22 6.07
N LYS A 76 14.86 -7.27 6.06
CA LYS A 76 15.63 -8.19 6.91
C LYS A 76 15.50 -7.88 8.40
N ALA A 77 15.52 -6.60 8.77
CA ALA A 77 15.41 -6.19 10.17
C ALA A 77 14.01 -6.53 10.74
N LEU A 78 12.96 -6.28 9.96
CA LEU A 78 11.57 -6.52 10.35
C LEU A 78 11.06 -7.94 10.05
N ARG A 79 11.85 -8.76 9.34
CA ARG A 79 11.48 -10.12 8.90
C ARG A 79 10.23 -10.17 8.00
N ILE A 80 10.04 -9.14 7.17
CA ILE A 80 8.98 -9.04 6.15
C ILE A 80 9.51 -9.35 4.75
N GLU A 81 8.63 -9.49 3.75
CA GLU A 81 9.08 -9.60 2.37
C GLU A 81 9.65 -8.26 1.87
N PRO A 82 10.67 -8.26 1.00
CA PRO A 82 11.25 -7.03 0.45
C PRO A 82 10.24 -6.12 -0.28
N LYS A 83 9.12 -6.68 -0.75
CA LYS A 83 8.05 -5.93 -1.42
C LYS A 83 7.21 -5.10 -0.44
N ASP A 84 7.14 -5.52 0.83
CA ASP A 84 6.30 -4.90 1.86
C ASP A 84 7.04 -3.75 2.57
N ALA A 85 8.38 -3.76 2.56
CA ALA A 85 9.21 -2.73 3.18
C ALA A 85 8.89 -1.29 2.74
N PRO A 86 8.66 -0.98 1.43
CA PRO A 86 8.20 0.34 1.02
C PRO A 86 6.87 0.75 1.67
N ILE A 87 5.92 -0.18 1.77
CA ILE A 87 4.58 0.06 2.32
C ILE A 87 4.67 0.36 3.82
N VAL A 88 5.44 -0.46 4.55
CA VAL A 88 5.75 -0.27 5.97
C VAL A 88 6.44 1.07 6.22
N THR A 89 7.43 1.42 5.39
CA THR A 89 8.15 2.69 5.47
C THR A 89 7.20 3.88 5.31
N LEU A 90 6.26 3.78 4.35
CA LEU A 90 5.30 4.83 4.09
C LEU A 90 4.31 4.98 5.25
N ALA A 91 3.78 3.87 5.77
CA ALA A 91 2.85 3.91 6.90
C ALA A 91 3.51 4.56 8.13
N HIS A 92 4.77 4.20 8.42
CA HIS A 92 5.57 4.82 9.47
C HIS A 92 5.83 6.31 9.19
N TYR A 93 6.26 6.68 7.98
CA TYR A 93 6.52 8.08 7.60
C TYR A 93 5.30 8.99 7.76
N TYR A 94 4.11 8.48 7.43
CA TYR A 94 2.86 9.24 7.57
C TYR A 94 2.24 9.14 8.96
N ALA A 95 2.83 8.38 9.89
CA ALA A 95 2.30 8.10 11.22
C ALA A 95 0.84 7.61 11.16
N VAL A 96 0.56 6.68 10.24
CA VAL A 96 -0.76 6.04 10.06
C VAL A 96 -0.66 4.53 10.23
N PRO A 97 -1.71 3.86 10.73
CA PRO A 97 -1.73 2.41 10.79
C PRO A 97 -1.69 1.83 9.37
N LEU A 98 -0.99 0.70 9.23
CA LEU A 98 -1.02 -0.10 8.00
C LEU A 98 -2.22 -1.03 8.02
N VAL A 99 -3.13 -0.85 7.07
CA VAL A 99 -4.29 -1.74 6.86
C VAL A 99 -3.89 -2.82 5.87
N THR A 100 -4.02 -4.11 6.24
CA THR A 100 -3.65 -5.24 5.36
C THR A 100 -4.54 -6.46 5.58
N THR A 101 -4.63 -7.31 4.54
CA THR A 101 -5.21 -8.66 4.62
C THR A 101 -4.14 -9.75 4.62
N ASP A 102 -2.85 -9.38 4.55
CA ASP A 102 -1.75 -10.34 4.51
C ASP A 102 -1.44 -10.90 5.90
N VAL A 103 -2.05 -12.06 6.17
CA VAL A 103 -1.84 -12.80 7.41
C VAL A 103 -0.39 -13.24 7.54
N LYS A 104 0.18 -13.79 6.47
CA LYS A 104 1.42 -14.58 6.52
C LYS A 104 2.67 -13.73 6.66
N SER A 105 2.66 -12.50 6.12
CA SER A 105 3.86 -11.66 6.08
C SER A 105 3.83 -10.49 7.07
N LEU A 106 2.65 -9.95 7.39
CA LEU A 106 2.52 -8.71 8.16
C LEU A 106 1.72 -8.90 9.44
N LEU A 107 0.51 -9.49 9.39
CA LEU A 107 -0.32 -9.62 10.59
C LEU A 107 0.27 -10.61 11.61
N ASP A 108 0.86 -11.71 11.16
CA ASP A 108 1.49 -12.71 12.03
C ASP A 108 2.66 -12.15 12.85
N ILE A 109 3.27 -11.05 12.40
CA ILE A 109 4.40 -10.39 13.06
C ILE A 109 4.10 -8.94 13.45
N LYS A 110 2.82 -8.54 13.51
CA LYS A 110 2.42 -7.15 13.76
C LYS A 110 2.94 -6.60 15.09
N GLU A 111 2.94 -7.41 16.14
CA GLU A 111 3.46 -7.01 17.47
C GLU A 111 4.97 -6.74 17.41
N HIS A 112 5.71 -7.56 16.66
CA HIS A 112 7.15 -7.36 16.47
C HIS A 112 7.44 -6.06 15.70
N ILE A 113 6.66 -5.76 14.67
CA ILE A 113 6.79 -4.53 13.91
C ILE A 113 6.45 -3.32 14.79
N TYR A 114 5.41 -3.41 15.62
CA TYR A 114 5.04 -2.37 16.59
C TYR A 114 6.17 -2.10 17.59
N GLU A 115 6.76 -3.14 18.18
CA GLU A 115 7.88 -3.01 19.13
C GLU A 115 9.12 -2.34 18.52
N LEU A 116 9.41 -2.59 17.24
CA LEU A 116 10.62 -2.09 16.59
C LEU A 116 10.48 -0.66 16.05
N ILE A 117 9.32 -0.30 15.50
CA ILE A 117 9.13 0.95 14.76
C ILE A 117 7.83 1.69 15.09
N ASP A 118 7.12 1.31 16.16
CA ASP A 118 5.86 1.94 16.62
C ASP A 118 4.82 2.07 15.49
N LEU A 119 4.75 1.05 14.64
CA LEU A 119 3.79 0.99 13.53
C LEU A 119 2.67 0.01 13.87
N GLY A 120 1.46 0.54 14.05
CA GLY A 120 0.25 -0.28 14.16
C GLY A 120 -0.10 -0.93 12.82
N ILE A 121 -0.36 -2.24 12.83
CA ILE A 121 -0.88 -2.98 11.68
C ILE A 121 -2.24 -3.54 12.07
N ILE A 122 -3.24 -3.27 11.26
CA ILE A 122 -4.63 -3.66 11.49
C ILE A 122 -5.22 -4.36 10.26
N THR A 123 -6.24 -5.17 10.50
CA THR A 123 -7.05 -5.78 9.44
C THR A 123 -8.02 -4.77 8.84
N VAL A 124 -8.59 -5.11 7.69
CA VAL A 124 -9.66 -4.31 7.08
C VAL A 124 -10.89 -4.24 7.99
N ASP A 125 -11.24 -5.34 8.66
CA ASP A 125 -12.40 -5.38 9.57
C ASP A 125 -12.17 -4.49 10.79
N GLU A 126 -10.97 -4.55 11.40
CA GLU A 126 -10.58 -3.66 12.50
C GLU A 126 -10.61 -2.18 12.09
N PHE A 127 -10.27 -1.87 10.83
CA PHE A 127 -10.38 -0.51 10.30
C PHE A 127 -11.84 -0.09 10.12
N LEU A 128 -12.70 -0.95 9.59
CA LEU A 128 -14.12 -0.65 9.35
C LEU A 128 -14.90 -0.50 10.65
N ASP A 129 -14.56 -1.26 11.69
CA ASP A 129 -15.18 -1.15 13.03
C ASP A 129 -14.81 0.15 13.75
N ALA A 130 -13.72 0.80 13.34
CA ALA A 130 -13.21 2.04 13.94
C ALA A 130 -13.73 3.33 13.28
N LEU A 131 -14.47 3.22 12.16
CA LEU A 131 -15.06 4.34 11.40
C LEU A 131 -16.44 4.75 11.92
#